data_AF-A0A1I7ERB1-F1
#
_entry.id   AF-A0A1I7ERB1-F1
#
_cell.length_a   1.000
_cell.length_b   1.000
_cell.length_c   1.000
_cell.angle_alpha   90.00
_cell.angle_beta   90.00
_cell.angle_gamma   90.00
#
_symmetry.space_group_name_H-M   'P 1'
#
loop_
_entity.id
_entity.type
_entity.pdbx_description
1 polymer ?
#
loop_
_entity_poly.entity_id
_entity_poly.type
_entity_poly.pdbx_seq_one_letter_code
_entity_poly.pdbx_strand_id
1 'polypeptide(L)'
;MLKVTVELWPGGRESGSRVLATAKIGRVKNGALADYRVELHEDVQGEIATAALHDYPRYASTLWDLVARAIAIALTGKEELPPRPQQLDVPVRTSGNTPYVRFREIPEPARSLFKKRMAFSTRPLIDEDPEPMDCAYAWDWRDFLDGGR
;
A
#
# COMPACT_ATOMS: atom_id res chain seq x y z
N MET A 1 -16.15 -14.21 12.14
CA MET A 1 -15.38 -13.45 11.14
C MET A 1 -14.27 -12.75 11.88
N LEU A 2 -13.02 -12.92 11.45
CA LEU A 2 -11.87 -12.19 11.98
C LEU A 2 -11.66 -10.93 11.13
N LYS A 3 -11.51 -9.77 11.76
CA LYS A 3 -11.14 -8.53 11.10
C LYS A 3 -9.79 -8.09 11.63
N VAL A 4 -8.84 -7.84 10.74
CA VAL A 4 -7.52 -7.29 11.05
C VAL A 4 -7.44 -5.90 10.44
N THR A 5 -6.96 -4.92 11.20
CA THR A 5 -6.81 -3.55 10.73
C THR A 5 -5.35 -3.14 10.92
N VAL A 6 -4.78 -2.51 9.90
CA VAL A 6 -3.47 -1.84 10.00
C VAL A 6 -3.72 -0.35 10.10
N GLU A 7 -3.22 0.27 11.16
CA GLU A 7 -3.44 1.69 11.45
C GLU A 7 -2.11 2.42 11.56
N LEU A 8 -2.08 3.63 11.02
CA LEU A 8 -1.01 4.59 11.26
C LEU A 8 -1.37 5.44 12.47
N TRP A 9 -0.46 5.55 13.43
CA TRP A 9 -0.59 6.39 14.62
C TRP A 9 0.56 7.39 14.69
N PRO A 10 0.42 8.59 14.10
CA PRO A 10 1.48 9.59 14.06
C PRO A 10 1.95 9.97 15.48
N GLY A 11 3.23 9.69 15.78
CA GLY A 11 3.80 9.95 17.11
C GLY A 11 3.09 9.21 18.26
N GLY A 12 2.40 8.10 17.96
CA GLY A 12 1.62 7.34 18.93
C GLY A 12 0.33 8.03 19.42
N ARG A 13 -0.11 9.09 18.73
CA ARG A 13 -1.32 9.84 19.08
C ARG A 13 -2.49 9.42 18.21
N GLU A 14 -3.69 9.49 18.80
CA GLU A 14 -4.95 9.28 18.08
C GLU A 14 -5.21 10.42 17.08
N SER A 15 -4.78 11.65 17.40
CA SER A 15 -4.89 12.77 16.48
C SER A 15 -4.06 12.51 15.22
N GLY A 16 -4.76 12.40 14.08
CA GLY A 16 -4.15 12.05 12.80
C GLY A 16 -4.02 10.55 12.55
N SER A 17 -4.57 9.69 13.42
CA SER A 17 -4.61 8.26 13.15
C SER A 17 -5.51 7.96 11.96
N ARG A 18 -5.15 6.91 11.20
CA ARG A 18 -5.95 6.44 10.08
C ARG A 18 -5.75 4.96 9.83
N VAL A 19 -6.82 4.30 9.37
CA VAL A 19 -6.74 2.94 8.83
C VAL A 19 -6.05 2.98 7.48
N LEU A 20 -5.00 2.18 7.32
CA LEU A 20 -4.31 2.01 6.03
C LEU A 20 -4.89 0.84 5.25
N ALA A 21 -5.15 -0.28 5.94
CA ALA A 21 -5.62 -1.51 5.34
C ALA A 21 -6.50 -2.31 6.30
N THR A 22 -7.36 -3.16 5.74
CA THR A 22 -8.20 -4.10 6.47
C THR A 22 -8.16 -5.47 5.78
N ALA A 23 -8.01 -6.54 6.57
CA ALA A 23 -8.27 -7.90 6.12
C ALA A 23 -9.51 -8.46 6.82
N LYS A 24 -10.45 -9.02 6.05
CA LYS A 24 -11.59 -9.78 6.57
C LYS A 24 -11.36 -11.25 6.27
N ILE A 25 -11.34 -12.07 7.30
CA ILE A 25 -11.11 -13.51 7.21
C ILE A 25 -12.34 -14.24 7.74
N GLY A 26 -13.11 -14.82 6.81
CA GLY A 26 -14.34 -15.55 7.07
C GLY A 26 -14.15 -17.03 6.87
N ARG A 27 -14.52 -17.85 7.86
CA ARG A 27 -14.50 -19.31 7.69
C ARG A 27 -15.66 -19.73 6.77
N VAL A 28 -15.37 -20.53 5.76
CA VAL A 28 -16.36 -21.07 4.80
C VAL A 28 -16.56 -22.58 4.94
N LYS A 29 -15.54 -23.33 5.39
CA LYS A 29 -15.63 -24.76 5.74
C LYS A 29 -15.14 -24.98 7.16
N ASN A 30 -15.80 -25.83 7.92
CA ASN A 30 -15.44 -26.14 9.30
C ASN A 30 -14.81 -27.54 9.41
N GLY A 31 -14.08 -27.79 10.50
CA GLY A 31 -13.38 -29.04 10.76
C GLY A 31 -12.01 -28.81 11.40
N ALA A 32 -11.24 -29.89 11.54
CA ALA A 32 -9.83 -29.81 11.91
C ALA A 32 -8.99 -29.14 10.81
N LEU A 33 -9.36 -29.39 9.55
CA LEU A 33 -8.90 -28.70 8.35
C LEU A 33 -10.05 -27.81 7.84
N ALA A 34 -9.90 -26.50 7.98
CA ALA A 34 -10.94 -25.53 7.71
C ALA A 34 -10.56 -24.63 6.54
N ASP A 35 -11.55 -24.19 5.76
CA ASP A 35 -11.32 -23.26 4.65
C ASP A 35 -11.77 -21.86 5.06
N TYR A 36 -11.04 -20.85 4.59
CA TYR A 36 -11.29 -19.45 4.88
C TYR A 36 -11.31 -18.63 3.59
N ARG A 37 -12.30 -17.74 3.48
CA ARG A 37 -12.32 -16.65 2.50
C ARG A 37 -11.65 -15.43 3.11
N VAL A 38 -10.77 -14.81 2.34
CA VAL A 38 -9.97 -13.65 2.72
C VAL A 38 -10.29 -12.51 1.76
N GLU A 39 -10.60 -11.34 2.30
CA GLU A 39 -10.85 -10.11 1.55
C GLU A 39 -9.90 -9.03 2.08
N LEU A 40 -9.05 -8.50 1.21
CA LEU A 40 -8.11 -7.43 1.52
C LEU A 40 -8.62 -6.11 0.94
N HIS A 41 -8.60 -5.07 1.77
CA HIS A 41 -8.94 -3.72 1.38
C HIS A 41 -7.86 -2.73 1.82
N GLU A 42 -7.54 -1.75 0.98
CA GLU A 42 -6.75 -0.57 1.33
C GLU A 42 -7.59 0.71 1.19
N ASP A 43 -7.26 1.72 2.00
CA ASP A 43 -7.95 3.02 1.98
C ASP A 43 -7.91 3.70 0.61
N VAL A 44 -6.82 3.54 -0.15
CA VAL A 44 -6.65 4.26 -1.43
C VAL A 44 -7.15 3.46 -2.63
N GLN A 45 -6.98 2.14 -2.62
CA GLN A 45 -7.27 1.28 -3.77
C GLN A 45 -8.60 0.52 -3.64
N GLY A 46 -9.25 0.55 -2.48
CA GLY A 46 -10.47 -0.22 -2.23
C GLY A 46 -10.15 -1.70 -2.04
N GLU A 47 -10.92 -2.60 -2.65
CA GLU A 47 -10.64 -4.05 -2.62
C GLU A 47 -9.39 -4.36 -3.47
N ILE A 48 -8.38 -4.95 -2.84
CA ILE A 48 -7.12 -5.32 -3.49
C ILE A 48 -7.18 -6.76 -3.99
N ALA A 49 -7.67 -7.66 -3.14
CA ALA A 49 -7.65 -9.07 -3.42
C ALA A 49 -8.71 -9.82 -2.62
N THR A 50 -9.23 -10.88 -3.24
CA THR A 50 -10.05 -11.90 -2.59
C THR A 50 -9.45 -13.27 -2.87
N ALA A 51 -9.26 -14.08 -1.83
CA ALA A 51 -8.67 -15.41 -1.95
C ALA A 51 -9.32 -16.44 -1.01
N ALA A 52 -9.05 -17.72 -1.26
CA ALA A 52 -9.44 -18.82 -0.41
C ALA A 52 -8.19 -19.54 0.13
N LEU A 53 -8.12 -19.68 1.46
CA LEU A 53 -7.15 -20.51 2.14
C LEU A 53 -7.80 -21.86 2.43
N HIS A 54 -7.21 -22.94 1.92
CA HIS A 54 -7.75 -24.29 2.03
C HIS A 54 -7.06 -25.10 3.12
N ASP A 55 -7.82 -25.98 3.76
CA ASP A 55 -7.32 -27.01 4.68
C ASP A 55 -6.42 -26.47 5.82
N TYR A 56 -6.76 -25.29 6.36
CA TYR A 56 -6.03 -24.67 7.46
C TYR A 56 -6.15 -25.51 8.76
N PRO A 57 -5.02 -25.88 9.42
CA PRO A 57 -5.01 -26.74 10.59
C PRO A 57 -5.41 -25.98 11.87
N ARG A 58 -6.72 -25.83 12.07
CA ARG A 58 -7.32 -24.91 13.06
C ARG A 58 -6.85 -25.12 14.50
N TYR A 59 -6.57 -26.36 14.89
CA TYR A 59 -6.23 -26.72 16.27
C TYR A 59 -4.73 -26.86 16.53
N ALA A 60 -3.90 -26.81 15.48
CA ALA A 60 -2.45 -27.00 15.59
C ALA A 60 -1.66 -25.71 15.32
N SER A 61 -2.35 -24.59 15.08
CA SER A 61 -1.72 -23.32 14.72
C SER A 61 -2.36 -22.11 15.42
N THR A 62 -1.70 -20.96 15.31
CA THR A 62 -2.10 -19.72 15.99
C THR A 62 -3.00 -18.86 15.13
N LEU A 63 -3.71 -17.90 15.74
CA LEU A 63 -4.47 -16.91 14.98
C LEU A 63 -3.57 -16.07 14.05
N TRP A 64 -2.34 -15.79 14.45
CA TRP A 64 -1.40 -14.99 13.66
C TRP A 64 -0.85 -15.74 12.45
N ASP A 65 -0.68 -17.05 12.55
CA ASP A 65 -0.35 -17.89 11.39
C ASP A 65 -1.49 -17.90 10.36
N LEU A 66 -2.76 -18.00 10.81
CA LEU A 66 -3.92 -17.82 9.94
C LEU A 66 -3.88 -16.47 9.22
N VAL A 67 -3.62 -15.39 9.95
CA VAL A 67 -3.53 -14.05 9.37
C VAL A 67 -2.39 -13.95 8.36
N ALA A 68 -1.20 -14.45 8.68
CA ALA A 68 -0.04 -14.40 7.80
C ALA A 68 -0.28 -15.17 6.49
N ARG A 69 -0.79 -16.41 6.57
CA ARG A 69 -1.11 -17.23 5.38
C ARG A 69 -2.25 -16.64 4.56
N ALA A 70 -3.28 -16.11 5.22
CA ALA A 70 -4.39 -15.43 4.57
C ALA A 70 -3.92 -14.19 3.77
N ILE A 71 -3.04 -13.38 4.35
CA ILE A 71 -2.47 -12.22 3.65
C ILE A 71 -1.56 -12.68 2.51
N ALA A 72 -0.71 -13.68 2.74
CA ALA A 72 0.19 -14.22 1.71
C ALA A 72 -0.61 -14.71 0.48
N ILE A 73 -1.60 -15.58 0.69
CA ILE A 73 -2.38 -16.15 -0.42
C ILE A 73 -3.22 -15.12 -1.14
N ALA A 74 -3.73 -14.10 -0.44
CA ALA A 74 -4.46 -13.01 -1.06
C ALA A 74 -3.54 -12.12 -1.93
N LEU A 75 -2.29 -11.90 -1.50
CA LEU A 75 -1.34 -11.05 -2.25
C LEU A 75 -0.64 -11.79 -3.40
N THR A 76 -0.33 -13.08 -3.24
CA THR A 76 0.54 -13.82 -4.18
C THR A 76 -0.13 -15.02 -4.84
N GLY A 77 -1.33 -15.40 -4.39
CA GLY A 77 -1.98 -16.65 -4.79
C GLY A 77 -1.35 -17.91 -4.18
N LYS A 78 -0.33 -17.76 -3.32
CA LYS A 78 0.38 -18.86 -2.64
C LYS A 78 0.59 -18.53 -1.16
N GLU A 79 0.85 -19.53 -0.33
CA GLU A 79 1.23 -19.32 1.08
C GLU A 79 2.70 -18.86 1.23
N GLU A 80 3.11 -17.90 0.41
CA GLU A 80 4.45 -17.30 0.38
C GLU A 80 4.31 -15.78 0.40
N LEU A 81 5.11 -15.12 1.24
CA LEU A 81 5.13 -13.66 1.29
C LEU A 81 5.71 -13.10 -0.02
N PRO A 82 5.18 -11.98 -0.53
CA PRO A 82 5.78 -11.32 -1.68
C PRO A 82 7.22 -10.88 -1.36
N PRO A 83 8.07 -10.69 -2.38
CA PRO A 83 9.39 -10.12 -2.18
C PRO A 83 9.29 -8.78 -1.47
N ARG A 84 10.31 -8.45 -0.68
CA ARG A 84 10.38 -7.16 0.02
C ARG A 84 10.25 -6.03 -1.01
N PRO A 85 9.38 -5.03 -0.77
CA PRO A 85 9.28 -3.87 -1.64
C PRO A 85 10.66 -3.23 -1.85
N GLN A 86 11.00 -2.97 -3.10
CA GLN A 86 12.21 -2.25 -3.46
C GLN A 86 11.94 -0.75 -3.44
N GLN A 87 12.96 0.04 -3.10
CA GLN A 87 12.87 1.49 -3.20
C GLN A 87 12.71 1.87 -4.67
N LEU A 88 11.80 2.80 -4.94
CA LEU A 88 11.53 3.27 -6.30
C LEU A 88 12.66 4.21 -6.73
N ASP A 89 13.34 3.83 -7.81
CA ASP A 89 14.33 4.67 -8.48
C ASP A 89 13.64 5.55 -9.52
N VAL A 90 13.11 6.70 -9.06
CA VAL A 90 12.48 7.70 -9.92
C VAL A 90 13.51 8.79 -10.24
N PRO A 91 13.76 9.09 -11.53
CA PRO A 91 14.71 10.12 -11.91
C PRO A 91 14.36 11.50 -11.35
N VAL A 92 15.31 12.12 -10.66
CA VAL A 92 15.23 13.54 -10.29
C VAL A 92 15.88 14.37 -11.39
N ARG A 93 15.11 15.31 -11.94
CA ARG A 93 15.53 16.22 -13.00
C ARG A 93 15.70 17.63 -12.44
N THR A 94 16.36 18.48 -13.19
CA THR A 94 16.57 19.89 -12.82
C THR A 94 16.23 20.78 -14.00
N SER A 95 15.45 21.83 -13.76
CA SER A 95 15.26 22.95 -14.70
C SER A 95 15.68 24.23 -13.97
N GLY A 96 16.69 24.92 -14.49
CA GLY A 96 17.37 26.00 -13.77
C GLY A 96 17.94 25.53 -12.41
N ASN A 97 17.38 26.06 -11.31
CA ASN A 97 17.74 25.68 -9.93
C ASN A 97 16.63 24.86 -9.23
N THR A 98 15.63 24.39 -9.96
CA THR A 98 14.47 23.68 -9.40
C THR A 98 14.58 22.18 -9.69
N PRO A 99 14.89 21.35 -8.67
CA PRO A 99 14.86 19.90 -8.81
C PRO A 99 13.42 19.36 -8.73
N TYR A 100 13.04 18.50 -9.66
CA TYR A 100 11.67 17.97 -9.81
C TYR A 100 11.65 16.51 -10.25
N VAL A 101 10.52 15.85 -10.03
CA VAL A 101 10.17 14.53 -10.58
C VAL A 101 8.95 14.67 -11.46
N ARG A 102 8.84 13.83 -12.49
CA ARG A 102 7.68 13.77 -13.39
C ARG A 102 6.74 12.68 -12.93
N PHE A 103 5.44 12.97 -12.84
CA PHE A 103 4.51 11.93 -12.38
C PHE A 103 4.47 10.73 -13.35
N ARG A 104 4.56 10.96 -14.66
CA ARG A 104 4.61 9.88 -15.67
C ARG A 104 5.79 8.91 -15.51
N GLU A 105 6.87 9.32 -14.85
CA GLU A 105 8.05 8.48 -14.59
C GLU A 105 7.91 7.66 -13.29
N ILE A 106 6.89 7.93 -12.47
CA ILE A 106 6.60 7.19 -11.25
C ILE A 106 5.78 5.94 -11.60
N PRO A 107 6.21 4.72 -11.18
CA PRO A 107 5.43 3.52 -11.40
C PRO A 107 4.19 3.48 -10.51
N GLU A 108 3.14 2.79 -10.98
CA GLU A 108 2.01 2.44 -10.11
C GLU A 108 2.42 1.35 -9.12
N PRO A 109 1.85 1.34 -7.90
CA PRO A 109 0.79 2.22 -7.41
C PRO A 109 1.26 3.56 -6.81
N ALA A 110 2.57 3.79 -6.72
CA ALA A 110 3.11 4.96 -6.04
C ALA A 110 2.72 6.27 -6.70
N ARG A 111 2.56 6.29 -8.02
CA ARG A 111 2.08 7.47 -8.77
C ARG A 111 0.71 7.92 -8.30
N SER A 112 -0.26 7.01 -8.23
CA SER A 112 -1.63 7.32 -7.78
C SER A 112 -1.65 7.83 -6.33
N LEU A 113 -0.89 7.17 -5.45
CA LEU A 113 -0.76 7.56 -4.04
C LEU A 113 -0.14 8.96 -3.91
N PHE A 114 0.93 9.23 -4.65
CA PHE A 114 1.62 10.50 -4.62
C PHE A 114 0.78 11.62 -5.24
N LYS A 115 0.04 11.37 -6.33
CA LYS A 115 -0.92 12.33 -6.89
C LYS A 115 -2.01 12.71 -5.88
N LYS A 116 -2.58 11.74 -5.16
CA LYS A 116 -3.57 12.01 -4.09
C LYS A 116 -3.00 12.91 -3.01
N ARG A 117 -1.75 12.69 -2.60
CA ARG A 117 -1.04 13.54 -1.63
C ARG A 117 -0.80 14.96 -2.15
N MET A 118 -0.42 15.09 -3.41
CA MET A 118 -0.09 16.38 -4.04
C MET A 118 -1.31 17.21 -4.45
N ALA A 119 -2.54 16.70 -4.27
CA ALA A 119 -3.77 17.34 -4.75
C ALA A 119 -3.96 18.80 -4.29
N PHE A 120 -3.44 19.16 -3.11
CA PHE A 120 -3.51 20.51 -2.55
C PHE A 120 -2.14 21.17 -2.36
N SER A 121 -1.09 20.59 -2.96
CA SER A 121 0.27 21.10 -2.85
C SER A 121 0.64 21.93 -4.07
N THR A 122 1.48 22.94 -3.86
CA THR A 122 2.06 23.72 -4.96
C THR A 122 2.95 22.83 -5.80
N ARG A 123 2.81 22.90 -7.13
CA ARG A 123 3.62 22.16 -8.09
C ARG A 123 4.48 23.11 -8.91
N PRO A 124 5.69 22.70 -9.34
CA PRO A 124 6.49 23.52 -10.25
C PRO A 124 5.83 23.57 -11.63
N LEU A 125 5.89 24.73 -12.27
CA LEU A 125 5.66 24.88 -13.71
C LEU A 125 7.02 24.71 -14.39
N ILE A 126 7.17 23.68 -15.22
CA ILE A 126 8.42 23.39 -15.94
C ILE A 126 8.17 23.57 -17.45
N ASP A 127 8.40 24.77 -17.98
CA ASP A 127 8.11 25.11 -19.38
C ASP A 127 8.90 24.25 -20.39
N GLU A 128 10.07 23.74 -19.99
CA GLU A 128 10.93 22.85 -20.79
C GLU A 128 10.39 21.41 -20.88
N ASP A 129 9.40 21.05 -20.05
CA ASP A 129 8.79 19.73 -20.05
C ASP A 129 7.65 19.63 -21.07
N PRO A 130 7.48 18.48 -21.76
CA PRO A 130 6.30 18.26 -22.60
C PRO A 130 4.96 18.40 -21.84
N GLU A 131 4.94 18.16 -20.53
CA GLU A 131 3.78 18.35 -19.66
C GLU A 131 4.16 19.25 -18.46
N PRO A 132 4.19 20.59 -18.65
CA PRO A 132 4.75 21.53 -17.67
C PRO A 132 4.14 21.49 -16.27
N MET A 133 2.89 21.01 -16.17
CA MET A 133 2.11 20.93 -14.93
C MET A 133 2.03 19.51 -14.33
N ASP A 134 2.58 18.49 -14.99
CA ASP A 134 2.63 17.09 -14.50
C ASP A 134 3.97 16.77 -13.81
N CYS A 135 4.45 17.73 -13.03
CA CYS A 135 5.67 17.61 -12.25
C CYS A 135 5.39 17.88 -10.75
N ALA A 136 6.26 17.36 -9.90
CA ALA A 136 6.30 17.65 -8.46
C ALA A 136 7.74 17.99 -8.07
N TYR A 137 7.93 18.81 -7.05
CA TYR A 137 9.28 19.11 -6.59
C TYR A 137 9.94 17.86 -5.99
N ALA A 138 11.26 17.73 -6.13
CA ALA A 138 12.00 16.56 -5.69
C ALA A 138 12.04 16.37 -4.16
N TRP A 139 11.82 17.43 -3.39
CA TRP A 139 11.68 17.35 -1.93
C TRP A 139 10.35 16.71 -1.49
N ASP A 140 9.23 16.97 -2.18
CA ASP A 140 7.92 16.39 -1.88
C ASP A 140 7.92 14.88 -2.16
N TRP A 141 8.66 14.48 -3.20
CA TRP A 141 8.89 13.07 -3.52
C TRP A 141 9.73 12.37 -2.45
N ARG A 142 10.80 13.00 -1.97
CA ARG A 142 11.62 12.45 -0.87
C ARG A 142 10.82 12.33 0.42
N ASP A 143 10.09 13.38 0.79
CA ASP A 143 9.19 13.35 1.95
C ASP A 143 8.17 12.22 1.83
N PHE A 144 7.60 11.99 0.64
CA PHE A 144 6.69 10.88 0.40
C PHE A 144 7.35 9.51 0.60
N LEU A 145 8.57 9.31 0.10
CA LEU A 145 9.31 8.04 0.26
C LEU A 145 9.71 7.77 1.72
N ASP A 146 10.07 8.82 2.46
CA ASP A 146 10.43 8.73 3.87
C ASP A 146 9.20 8.57 4.79
N GLY A 147 7.99 8.56 4.22
CA GLY A 147 6.74 8.57 4.98
C GLY A 147 6.54 9.86 5.78
N GLY A 148 7.28 10.91 5.46
CA GLY A 148 7.13 12.25 6.02
C GLY A 148 5.82 12.89 5.58
N ARG A 149 5.28 13.78 6.41
CA ARG A 149 4.00 14.52 6.32
C ARG A 149 2.73 13.73 5.95
#